data_AF-A0A9E4EWN5-F1
#
_entry.id   AF-A0A9E4EWN5-F1
#
_cell.length_a   1.000
_cell.length_b   1.000
_cell.length_c   1.000
_cell.angle_alpha   90.00
_cell.angle_beta   90.00
_cell.angle_gamma   90.00
#
_symmetry.space_group_name_H-M   'P 1'
#
loop_
_entity.id
_entity.type
_entity.pdbx_description
1 polymer ?
#
loop_
_entity_poly.entity_id
_entity_poly.type
_entity_poly.pdbx_seq_one_letter_code
_entity_poly.pdbx_strand_id
1 'polypeptide(L)'
;MRKFGFFALSFGLTCLLGTAAFAHVGVTVFYPQVPDPASITIDGSDDDWGWYDPALALNQPDFFDRASDFVELSDYDFTILNAWSAEPDNKWYG
;
A
#
# COMPACT_ATOMS: atom_id res chain seq x y z
N MET A 1 -46.67 -8.47 -8.04
CA MET A 1 -45.57 -7.62 -8.56
C MET A 1 -45.02 -6.64 -7.51
N ARG A 2 -45.83 -5.91 -6.73
CA ARG A 2 -45.37 -4.96 -5.68
C ARG A 2 -44.34 -5.50 -4.67
N LYS A 3 -44.48 -6.76 -4.22
CA LYS A 3 -43.62 -7.35 -3.19
C LYS A 3 -42.17 -7.61 -3.66
N PHE A 4 -41.98 -7.91 -4.94
CA PHE A 4 -40.64 -8.13 -5.52
C PHE A 4 -39.87 -6.80 -5.69
N GLY A 5 -40.57 -5.71 -6.01
CA GLY A 5 -39.95 -4.39 -6.09
C GLY A 5 -39.40 -3.90 -4.75
N PHE A 6 -40.13 -4.14 -3.66
CA PHE A 6 -39.63 -3.83 -2.31
C PHE A 6 -38.39 -4.66 -1.96
N PHE A 7 -38.37 -5.95 -2.29
CA PHE A 7 -37.21 -6.81 -1.98
C PHE A 7 -35.95 -6.37 -2.74
N ALA A 8 -36.09 -6.01 -4.02
CA ALA A 8 -34.98 -5.50 -4.83
C ALA A 8 -34.48 -4.13 -4.34
N LEU A 9 -35.40 -3.25 -3.93
CA LEU A 9 -35.04 -1.93 -3.40
C LEU A 9 -34.28 -2.04 -2.07
N SER A 10 -34.75 -2.91 -1.17
CA SER A 10 -34.09 -3.18 0.11
C SER A 10 -32.69 -3.75 -0.08
N PHE A 11 -32.54 -4.71 -1.00
CA PHE A 11 -31.24 -5.31 -1.30
C PHE A 11 -30.26 -4.30 -1.89
N GLY A 12 -30.72 -3.48 -2.86
CA GLY A 12 -29.92 -2.41 -3.45
C GLY A 12 -29.47 -1.38 -2.40
N LEU A 13 -30.36 -1.00 -1.48
CA LEU A 13 -30.03 -0.07 -0.40
C LEU A 13 -28.99 -0.64 0.57
N THR A 14 -29.10 -1.92 0.93
CA THR A 14 -28.11 -2.59 1.81
C THR A 14 -26.74 -2.71 1.13
N CYS A 15 -26.69 -3.02 -0.17
CA CYS A 15 -25.43 -3.06 -0.92
C CYS A 15 -24.77 -1.68 -1.02
N LEU A 16 -25.56 -0.61 -1.18
CA LEU A 16 -25.05 0.76 -1.22
C LEU A 16 -24.54 1.28 0.13
N LEU A 17 -25.06 0.74 1.25
CA LEU A 17 -24.66 1.12 2.60
C LEU A 17 -23.52 0.25 3.17
N GLY A 18 -23.14 -0.83 2.48
CA GLY A 18 -22.20 -1.85 2.98
C GLY A 18 -20.72 -1.62 2.67
N THR A 19 -20.32 -0.51 2.05
CA THR A 19 -18.96 -0.34 1.49
C THR A 19 -17.99 0.44 2.38
N ALA A 20 -18.01 0.22 3.70
CA ALA A 20 -16.88 0.63 4.53
C ALA A 20 -15.83 -0.49 4.54
N ALA A 21 -14.92 -0.46 3.56
CA ALA A 21 -13.74 -1.32 3.58
C ALA A 21 -12.81 -0.84 4.72
N PHE A 22 -12.83 -1.54 5.86
CA PHE A 22 -11.88 -1.28 6.95
C PHE A 22 -10.58 -2.01 6.66
N ALA A 23 -9.68 -1.36 5.93
CA ALA A 23 -8.29 -1.79 5.92
C ALA A 23 -7.62 -1.30 7.21
N HIS A 24 -7.00 -2.21 7.98
CA HIS A 24 -6.11 -1.95 9.13
C HIS A 24 -6.73 -1.53 10.47
N VAL A 25 -7.75 -2.25 10.96
CA VAL A 25 -8.11 -2.16 12.40
C VAL A 25 -6.99 -2.75 13.26
N GLY A 26 -6.26 -1.90 14.01
CA GLY A 26 -5.39 -2.32 15.11
C GLY A 26 -3.87 -2.22 14.89
N VAL A 27 -3.39 -1.71 13.76
CA VAL A 27 -1.95 -1.45 13.53
C VAL A 27 -1.79 -0.04 12.96
N THR A 28 -1.39 0.92 13.79
CA THR A 28 -0.97 2.27 13.36
C THR A 28 0.54 2.29 13.21
N VAL A 29 1.07 1.67 12.16
CA VAL A 29 2.46 1.89 11.76
C VAL A 29 2.46 3.10 10.85
N PHE A 30 3.23 4.12 11.20
CA PHE A 30 3.44 5.27 10.33
C PHE A 30 4.15 4.79 9.07
N TYR A 31 3.54 5.02 7.92
CA TYR A 31 4.17 4.90 6.63
C TYR A 31 3.96 6.19 5.84
N PRO A 32 4.93 6.57 4.99
CA PRO A 32 4.77 7.71 4.12
C PRO A 32 3.62 7.48 3.14
N GLN A 33 2.79 8.51 2.97
CA GLN A 33 1.66 8.49 2.04
C GLN A 33 2.08 9.06 0.69
N VAL A 34 1.71 8.35 -0.38
CA VAL A 34 1.89 8.81 -1.76
C VAL A 34 1.04 10.07 -2.00
N PRO A 35 1.62 11.21 -2.43
CA PRO A 35 0.88 12.45 -2.66
C PRO A 35 -0.17 12.34 -3.78
N ASP A 36 0.18 11.68 -4.89
CA ASP A 36 -0.72 11.36 -5.99
C ASP A 36 -0.60 9.86 -6.34
N PRO A 37 -1.51 9.00 -5.89
CA PRO A 37 -1.46 7.57 -6.17
C PRO A 37 -1.46 7.21 -7.66
N ALA A 38 -1.99 8.09 -8.52
CA ALA A 38 -2.03 7.89 -9.96
C ALA A 38 -0.69 8.19 -10.65
N SER A 39 0.24 8.85 -9.95
CA SER A 39 1.57 9.16 -10.46
C SER A 39 2.59 8.05 -10.23
N ILE A 40 2.27 7.00 -9.46
CA ILE A 40 3.20 5.90 -9.19
C ILE A 40 3.06 4.77 -10.23
N THR A 41 4.16 4.47 -10.92
CA THR A 41 4.32 3.36 -11.86
C THR A 41 5.43 2.42 -11.38
N ILE A 42 5.18 1.12 -11.36
CA ILE A 42 6.21 0.12 -10.99
C ILE A 42 6.95 -0.31 -12.27
N ASP A 43 7.86 0.54 -12.75
CA ASP A 43 8.64 0.33 -13.97
C ASP A 43 10.16 0.20 -13.72
N GLY A 44 10.59 0.33 -12.47
CA GLY A 44 12.00 0.29 -12.07
C GLY A 44 12.71 1.64 -12.18
N SER A 45 12.00 2.74 -12.47
CA SER A 45 12.47 4.11 -12.31
C SER A 45 12.20 4.63 -10.90
N ASP A 46 13.14 5.41 -10.35
CA ASP A 46 13.01 6.01 -9.02
C ASP A 46 12.34 7.39 -9.04
N ASP A 47 12.05 7.93 -10.24
CA ASP A 47 11.53 9.30 -10.42
C ASP A 47 10.20 9.53 -9.66
N ASP A 48 9.39 8.49 -9.52
CA ASP A 48 8.10 8.49 -8.84
C ASP A 48 8.23 8.62 -7.30
N TRP A 49 9.44 8.47 -6.76
CA TRP A 49 9.75 8.52 -5.33
C TRP A 49 10.41 9.82 -4.86
N GLY A 50 10.52 10.83 -5.73
CA GLY A 50 11.21 12.09 -5.39
C GLY A 50 10.63 12.89 -4.20
N TRP A 51 9.44 12.53 -3.72
CA TRP A 51 8.77 13.09 -2.55
C TRP A 51 9.07 12.31 -1.25
N TYR A 52 9.66 11.11 -1.34
CA TYR A 52 9.91 10.22 -0.22
C TYR A 52 10.92 10.82 0.76
N ASP A 53 10.75 10.59 2.06
CA ASP A 53 11.73 10.98 3.08
C ASP A 53 12.85 9.92 3.16
N PRO A 54 14.10 10.23 2.76
CA PRO A 54 15.19 9.25 2.75
C PRO A 54 15.49 8.66 4.13
N ALA A 55 15.11 9.32 5.22
CA ALA A 55 15.29 8.81 6.57
C ALA A 55 14.42 7.58 6.88
N LEU A 56 13.40 7.32 6.06
CA LEU A 56 12.49 6.18 6.19
C LEU A 56 12.88 4.99 5.29
N ALA A 57 13.89 5.17 4.44
CA ALA A 57 14.34 4.13 3.52
C ALA A 57 14.99 2.97 4.29
N LEU A 58 14.68 1.75 3.87
CA LEU A 58 15.32 0.56 4.44
C LEU A 58 16.53 0.22 3.59
N ASN A 59 17.73 0.41 4.15
CA ASN A 59 18.97 0.20 3.42
C ASN A 59 19.49 -1.21 3.67
N GLN A 60 20.23 -1.73 2.71
CA GLN A 60 20.87 -3.04 2.79
C GLN A 60 21.55 -3.38 4.14
N PRO A 61 22.32 -2.47 4.80
CA PRO A 61 22.92 -2.76 6.12
C PRO A 61 21.92 -3.13 7.23
N ASP A 62 20.65 -2.73 7.09
CA ASP A 62 19.60 -2.94 8.11
C ASP A 62 18.95 -4.34 8.01
N PHE A 63 19.23 -5.14 6.98
CA PHE A 63 18.51 -6.40 6.68
C PHE A 63 19.21 -7.70 7.12
N PHE A 64 20.52 -7.70 7.37
CA PHE A 64 21.34 -8.92 7.32
C PHE A 64 21.29 -9.89 8.52
N ASP A 65 20.38 -9.73 9.47
CA ASP A 65 20.25 -10.68 10.59
C ASP A 65 19.52 -11.99 10.25
N ARG A 66 19.05 -12.17 9.01
CA ARG A 66 18.24 -13.34 8.63
C ARG A 66 19.03 -14.30 7.74
N ALA A 67 19.31 -15.49 8.29
CA ALA A 67 20.00 -16.62 7.66
C ALA A 67 19.63 -16.82 6.19
N SER A 68 20.42 -16.21 5.31
CA SER A 68 20.45 -16.43 3.87
C SER A 68 21.85 -16.93 3.54
N ASP A 69 21.98 -17.73 2.48
CA ASP A 69 23.28 -18.05 1.91
C ASP A 69 24.07 -16.74 1.74
N PHE A 70 25.27 -16.70 2.31
CA PHE A 70 26.08 -15.50 2.40
C PHE A 70 26.33 -14.92 1.01
N VAL A 71 25.83 -13.70 0.76
CA VAL A 71 26.14 -12.90 -0.43
C VAL A 71 26.98 -11.72 0.06
N GLU A 72 28.14 -11.45 -0.57
CA GLU A 72 28.97 -10.33 -0.16
C GLU A 72 28.22 -9.01 -0.39
N LEU A 73 28.27 -8.10 0.59
CA LEU A 73 27.66 -6.76 0.47
C LEU A 73 28.14 -5.99 -0.76
N SER A 74 29.36 -6.25 -1.25
CA SER A 74 29.88 -5.63 -2.46
C SER A 74 29.27 -6.16 -3.76
N ASP A 75 28.63 -7.33 -3.73
CA ASP A 75 28.07 -7.96 -4.92
C ASP A 75 26.70 -7.39 -5.31
N TYR A 76 26.06 -6.64 -4.41
CA TYR A 76 24.75 -6.06 -4.63
C TYR A 76 24.50 -4.89 -3.68
N ASP A 77 23.80 -3.88 -4.18
CA ASP A 77 23.33 -2.73 -3.40
C ASP A 77 21.83 -2.59 -3.62
N PHE A 78 21.07 -2.41 -2.54
CA PHE A 78 19.63 -2.22 -2.62
C PHE A 78 19.11 -1.30 -1.53
N THR A 79 18.08 -0.55 -1.89
CA THR A 79 17.27 0.26 -1.00
C THR A 79 15.81 -0.11 -1.23
N ILE A 80 15.04 -0.26 -0.15
CA ILE A 80 13.60 -0.52 -0.27
C ILE A 80 12.83 0.73 0.20
N LEU A 81 12.03 1.28 -0.71
CA LEU A 81 11.11 2.38 -0.44
C LEU A 81 9.68 1.81 -0.38
N ASN A 82 9.00 2.04 0.73
CA ASN A 82 7.62 1.55 0.93
C ASN A 82 6.69 2.72 1.23
N ALA A 83 5.54 2.77 0.57
CA ALA A 83 4.53 3.80 0.78
C ALA A 83 3.12 3.26 0.63
N TRP A 84 2.16 4.04 1.12
CA TRP A 84 0.73 3.76 0.98
C TRP A 84 0.02 4.82 0.17
N SER A 85 -0.96 4.44 -0.64
CA SER A 85 -1.96 5.40 -1.10
C SER A 85 -2.85 5.84 0.06
N ALA A 86 -3.29 7.09 0.00
CA ALA A 86 -4.34 7.59 0.88
C ALA A 86 -5.67 6.86 0.63
N GLU A 87 -6.56 6.93 1.62
CA GLU A 87 -7.95 6.47 1.48
C GLU A 87 -8.65 7.13 0.26
N PRO A 88 -9.60 6.46 -0.40
CA PRO A 88 -10.25 5.19 -0.04
C PRO A 88 -9.56 3.93 -0.59
N ASP A 89 -8.70 4.08 -1.60
CA ASP A 89 -8.06 2.98 -2.29
C ASP A 89 -6.72 2.67 -1.64
N ASN A 90 -6.72 2.01 -0.48
CA ASN A 90 -5.50 1.64 0.24
C ASN A 90 -4.71 0.57 -0.53
N LYS A 91 -3.54 0.95 -1.01
CA LYS A 91 -2.62 0.12 -1.78
C LYS A 91 -1.21 0.29 -1.22
N TRP A 92 -0.52 -0.83 -1.06
CA TRP A 92 0.91 -0.87 -0.77
C TRP A 92 1.72 -0.69 -2.06
N TYR A 93 2.71 0.18 -2.01
CA TYR A 93 3.75 0.34 -3.04
C TYR A 93 5.10 -0.05 -2.44
N GLY A 94 5.80 -0.94 -3.14
CA GLY A 94 7.12 -1.44 -2.80
C GLY A 94 7.63 -2.40 -3.87
#